data_AF-A0A1T5HWR2-F1
#
_entry.id   AF-A0A1T5HWR2-F1
#
_cell.length_a   1.000
_cell.length_b   1.000
_cell.length_c   1.000
_cell.angle_alpha   90.00
_cell.angle_beta   90.00
_cell.angle_gamma   90.00
#
_symmetry.space_group_name_H-M   'P 1'
#
loop_
_entity.id
_entity.type
_entity.pdbx_description
1 polymer ?
#
loop_
_entity_poly.entity_id
_entity_poly.type
_entity_poly.pdbx_seq_one_letter_code
_entity_poly.pdbx_strand_id
1 'polypeptide(L)'
;MHLLYSLSVIFYVVTSLVTSSTLAAPIKTVIKLSPVPITQHTVELPLNEYHALEILALKKVSSSQVPRPYEILSTNDKVMNDINHNNIRDDYERLLLSQYQRPEYVAMGILAAAHWDRLLATLNQKDRILSITALSLITNNIAINQCYYSLQQVDNTLISPILNYFNTDQQLVIKDKAEEKLLAIIATSPFTITFEPQPCQRFTLLAESMLQTTFIPQ
;
A
#
# COMPACT_ATOMS: atom_id res chain seq x y z
N MET A 1 -56.12 23.62 35.02
CA MET A 1 -55.90 23.03 33.68
C MET A 1 -54.79 23.69 32.85
N HIS A 2 -54.25 24.87 33.22
CA HIS A 2 -53.23 25.55 32.39
C HIS A 2 -51.76 25.09 32.61
N LEU A 3 -51.43 24.46 33.73
CA LEU A 3 -50.04 24.06 34.04
C LEU A 3 -49.56 22.81 33.29
N LEU A 4 -50.49 21.93 32.89
CA LEU A 4 -50.18 20.69 32.18
C LEU A 4 -49.90 20.92 30.69
N TYR A 5 -50.45 21.99 30.11
CA TYR A 5 -50.25 22.34 28.71
C TYR A 5 -48.84 22.92 28.47
N SER A 6 -48.34 23.75 29.37
CA SER A 6 -47.02 24.37 29.25
C SER A 6 -45.86 23.38 29.37
N LEU A 7 -45.99 22.32 30.18
CA LEU A 7 -44.99 21.25 30.27
C LEU A 7 -44.91 20.38 29.01
N SER A 8 -46.05 20.14 28.34
CA SER A 8 -46.10 19.34 27.12
C SER A 8 -45.43 20.03 25.92
N VAL A 9 -45.54 21.35 25.84
CA VAL A 9 -44.93 22.16 24.76
C VAL A 9 -43.41 22.23 24.92
N ILE A 10 -42.93 22.39 26.15
CA ILE A 10 -41.47 22.39 26.43
C ILE A 10 -40.85 21.04 26.09
N PHE A 11 -41.53 19.93 26.39
CA PHE A 11 -41.03 18.59 26.06
C PHE A 11 -40.94 18.36 24.54
N TYR A 12 -41.90 18.88 23.77
CA TYR A 12 -41.88 18.82 22.30
C TYR A 12 -40.77 19.68 21.67
N VAL A 13 -40.50 20.85 22.23
CA VAL A 13 -39.43 21.72 21.72
C VAL A 13 -38.06 21.10 21.99
N VAL A 14 -37.85 20.51 23.17
CA VAL A 14 -36.58 19.85 23.52
C VAL A 14 -36.35 18.58 22.69
N THR A 15 -37.37 17.77 22.42
CA THR A 15 -37.21 16.59 21.55
C THR A 15 -37.01 16.95 20.08
N SER A 16 -37.56 18.08 19.60
CA SER A 16 -37.27 18.59 18.25
C SER A 16 -35.85 19.18 18.11
N LEU A 17 -35.30 19.73 19.19
CA LEU A 17 -33.95 20.30 19.20
C LEU A 17 -32.86 19.23 19.36
N VAL A 18 -33.18 18.09 19.98
CA VAL A 18 -32.27 16.95 20.13
C VAL A 18 -32.28 16.04 18.88
N THR A 19 -33.31 16.13 18.03
CA THR A 19 -33.35 15.41 16.74
C THR A 19 -32.69 16.16 15.59
N SER A 20 -32.30 17.43 15.79
CA SER A 20 -31.55 18.21 14.80
C SER A 20 -30.03 18.12 14.98
N SER A 21 -29.54 17.42 16.01
CA SER A 21 -28.11 17.13 16.23
C SER A 21 -27.69 15.71 15.83
N THR A 22 -28.59 14.91 15.25
CA THR A 22 -28.24 13.58 14.73
C THR A 22 -27.80 13.65 13.27
N LEU A 23 -26.51 13.33 13.07
CA LEU A 23 -25.87 12.96 11.81
C LEU A 23 -25.72 14.06 10.73
N ALA A 24 -24.92 15.08 11.03
CA ALA A 24 -23.90 15.44 10.05
C ALA A 24 -22.80 14.37 10.15
N ALA A 25 -23.01 13.20 9.53
CA ALA A 25 -21.89 12.31 9.26
C ALA A 25 -20.82 13.16 8.55
N PRO A 26 -19.55 13.14 9.00
CA PRO A 26 -18.51 13.90 8.32
C PRO A 26 -18.57 13.51 6.86
N ILE A 27 -18.82 14.49 5.98
CA ILE A 27 -18.81 14.27 4.53
C ILE A 27 -17.45 13.68 4.23
N LYS A 28 -17.41 12.39 3.90
CA LYS A 28 -16.18 11.71 3.51
C LYS A 28 -15.68 12.47 2.29
N THR A 29 -14.65 13.29 2.47
CA THR A 29 -14.03 14.03 1.39
C THR A 29 -13.53 13.02 0.38
N VAL A 30 -14.23 12.89 -0.75
CA VAL A 30 -13.81 12.03 -1.84
C VAL A 30 -12.61 12.70 -2.49
N ILE A 31 -11.41 12.31 -2.06
CA ILE A 31 -10.19 12.70 -2.77
C ILE A 31 -10.20 11.96 -4.10
N LYS A 32 -10.44 12.68 -5.19
CA LYS A 32 -10.36 12.12 -6.54
C LYS A 32 -8.89 11.90 -6.89
N LEU A 33 -8.38 10.72 -6.54
CA LEU A 33 -7.11 10.20 -7.05
C LEU A 33 -7.37 9.69 -8.48
N SER A 34 -7.18 10.56 -9.46
CA SER A 34 -7.24 10.18 -10.88
C SER A 34 -5.84 10.23 -11.45
N PRO A 35 -5.07 9.12 -11.38
CA PRO A 35 -3.80 9.06 -12.06
C PRO A 35 -4.02 9.14 -13.57
N VAL A 36 -2.99 9.62 -14.29
CA VAL A 36 -3.06 9.76 -15.75
C VAL A 36 -3.25 8.37 -16.39
N PRO A 37 -4.12 8.22 -17.40
CA PRO A 37 -4.25 6.97 -18.15
C PRO A 37 -2.91 6.54 -18.74
N ILE A 38 -2.64 5.23 -18.70
CA ILE A 38 -1.43 4.66 -19.30
C ILE A 38 -1.53 4.79 -20.82
N THR A 39 -0.63 5.56 -21.42
CA THR A 39 -0.60 5.85 -22.87
C THR A 39 0.56 5.15 -23.59
N GLN A 40 1.45 4.49 -22.86
CA GLN A 40 2.61 3.79 -23.42
C GLN A 40 2.32 2.30 -23.64
N HIS A 41 2.60 1.82 -24.86
CA HIS A 41 2.42 0.42 -25.26
C HIS A 41 3.71 -0.42 -25.18
N THR A 42 4.86 0.23 -24.92
CA THR A 42 6.15 -0.42 -24.70
C THR A 42 6.60 -0.10 -23.28
N VAL A 43 6.35 -1.04 -22.35
CA VAL A 43 6.78 -0.91 -20.96
C VAL A 43 8.07 -1.70 -20.80
N GLU A 44 9.18 -1.00 -20.70
CA GLU A 44 10.46 -1.62 -20.36
C GLU A 44 10.51 -1.97 -18.87
N LEU A 45 11.30 -2.98 -18.52
CA LEU A 45 11.50 -3.28 -17.11
C LEU A 45 12.24 -2.14 -16.42
N PRO A 46 11.78 -1.71 -15.23
CA PRO A 46 12.39 -0.58 -14.53
C PRO A 46 13.74 -0.90 -13.87
N LEU A 47 14.12 -2.18 -13.86
CA LEU A 47 15.36 -2.71 -13.33
C LEU A 47 15.96 -3.65 -14.38
N ASN A 48 17.28 -3.60 -14.53
CA ASN A 48 18.01 -4.65 -15.23
C ASN A 48 18.38 -5.78 -14.26
N GLU A 49 18.83 -6.91 -14.81
CA GLU A 49 19.20 -8.09 -14.03
C GLU A 49 20.28 -7.79 -12.97
N TYR A 50 21.28 -6.96 -13.31
CA TYR A 50 22.35 -6.60 -12.38
C TYR A 50 21.83 -5.92 -11.11
N HIS A 51 21.04 -4.84 -11.27
CA HIS A 51 20.44 -4.13 -10.13
C HIS A 51 19.45 -5.01 -9.38
N ALA A 52 18.71 -5.87 -10.08
CA ALA A 52 17.81 -6.81 -9.43
C ALA A 52 18.57 -7.77 -8.51
N LEU A 53 19.64 -8.39 -9.01
CA LEU A 53 20.47 -9.30 -8.21
C LEU A 53 21.13 -8.59 -7.02
N GLU A 54 21.53 -7.32 -7.18
CA GLU A 54 22.08 -6.51 -6.09
C GLU A 54 21.06 -6.29 -4.97
N ILE A 55 19.81 -5.96 -5.31
CA ILE A 55 18.71 -5.85 -4.34
C ILE A 55 18.48 -7.17 -3.62
N LEU A 56 18.39 -8.28 -4.36
CA LEU A 56 18.16 -9.60 -3.78
C LEU A 56 19.31 -10.01 -2.84
N ALA A 57 20.56 -9.70 -3.21
CA ALA A 57 21.72 -9.96 -2.37
C ALA A 57 21.72 -9.11 -1.10
N LEU A 58 21.45 -7.80 -1.21
CA LEU A 58 21.34 -6.89 -0.07
C LEU A 58 20.26 -7.37 0.92
N LYS A 59 19.13 -7.81 0.38
CA LYS A 59 17.99 -8.34 1.13
C LYS A 59 18.12 -9.80 1.51
N LYS A 60 19.25 -10.45 1.20
CA LYS A 60 19.49 -11.88 1.49
C LYS A 60 18.32 -12.77 1.05
N VAL A 61 17.72 -12.45 -0.09
CA VAL A 61 16.58 -13.21 -0.65
C VAL A 61 17.13 -14.46 -1.32
N SER A 62 16.71 -15.62 -0.84
CA SER A 62 17.20 -16.90 -1.36
C SER A 62 16.29 -18.06 -0.98
N SER A 63 16.03 -18.93 -1.95
CA SER A 63 15.29 -20.19 -1.74
C SER A 63 15.98 -21.15 -0.76
N SER A 64 17.29 -20.98 -0.51
CA SER A 64 18.03 -21.74 0.51
C SER A 64 17.91 -21.17 1.92
N GLN A 65 17.51 -19.91 2.06
CA GLN A 65 17.40 -19.20 3.34
C GLN A 65 15.95 -19.16 3.85
N VAL A 66 14.97 -19.27 2.96
CA VAL A 66 13.55 -19.42 3.34
C VAL A 66 13.36 -20.79 4.04
N PRO A 67 12.85 -20.84 5.29
CA PRO A 67 12.67 -22.09 6.03
C PRO A 67 11.78 -23.11 5.30
N ARG A 68 12.13 -24.40 5.44
CA ARG A 68 11.34 -25.58 5.05
C ARG A 68 10.82 -26.26 6.34
N PRO A 69 9.57 -26.76 6.42
CA PRO A 69 8.88 -27.55 5.40
C PRO A 69 7.62 -26.92 4.77
N TYR A 70 7.08 -27.59 3.73
CA TYR A 70 5.77 -27.36 3.10
C TYR A 70 4.57 -27.69 4.00
N GLU A 71 4.69 -27.51 5.32
CA GLU A 71 3.50 -27.57 6.14
C GLU A 71 2.75 -26.27 5.89
N ILE A 72 1.58 -26.41 5.29
CA ILE A 72 0.54 -25.40 5.31
C ILE A 72 0.34 -25.12 6.80
N LEU A 73 1.06 -24.10 7.31
CA LEU A 73 0.76 -23.51 8.59
C LEU A 73 -0.75 -23.33 8.58
N SER A 74 -1.39 -23.93 9.59
CA SER A 74 -2.85 -23.92 9.71
C SER A 74 -3.33 -22.50 9.42
N THR A 75 -4.52 -22.31 8.87
CA THR A 75 -5.03 -20.99 8.47
C THR A 75 -4.99 -19.93 9.59
N ASN A 76 -4.76 -20.35 10.85
CA ASN A 76 -4.60 -19.52 12.03
C ASN A 76 -3.12 -19.13 12.34
N ASP A 77 -2.14 -19.82 11.77
CA ASP A 77 -0.68 -19.60 11.93
C ASP A 77 -0.05 -18.85 10.75
N LYS A 78 -0.86 -18.24 9.87
CA LYS A 78 -0.41 -17.20 8.90
C LYS A 78 0.02 -15.91 9.60
N VAL A 79 0.64 -16.04 10.77
CA VAL A 79 1.33 -14.95 11.45
C VAL A 79 2.54 -14.58 10.60
N MET A 80 2.78 -13.28 10.53
CA MET A 80 3.83 -12.60 9.77
C MET A 80 5.22 -13.06 10.23
N ASN A 81 5.63 -14.25 9.83
CA ASN A 81 6.91 -14.82 10.22
C ASN A 81 7.98 -14.42 9.20
N ASP A 82 9.05 -13.83 9.72
CA ASP A 82 10.31 -13.53 9.04
C ASP A 82 11.41 -14.25 9.84
N ILE A 83 11.50 -15.57 9.66
CA ILE A 83 12.40 -16.43 10.43
C ILE A 83 13.85 -16.25 9.96
N ASN A 84 14.05 -15.92 8.68
CA ASN A 84 15.39 -15.65 8.14
C ASN A 84 15.89 -14.22 8.47
N HIS A 85 15.06 -13.41 9.12
CA HIS A 85 15.34 -12.05 9.61
C HIS A 85 15.83 -11.10 8.52
N ASN A 86 15.26 -11.21 7.32
CA ASN A 86 15.60 -10.36 6.18
C ASN A 86 14.62 -9.18 5.98
N ASN A 87 13.66 -9.03 6.91
CA ASN A 87 12.57 -8.07 6.90
C ASN A 87 11.60 -8.29 5.73
N ILE A 88 11.42 -9.53 5.29
CA ILE A 88 10.42 -9.94 4.31
C ILE A 88 9.67 -11.13 4.91
N ARG A 89 8.35 -11.14 4.76
CA ARG A 89 7.51 -12.25 5.22
C ARG A 89 7.87 -13.52 4.44
N ASP A 90 8.20 -14.60 5.14
CA ASP A 90 8.72 -15.83 4.53
C ASP A 90 7.77 -16.45 3.49
N ASP A 91 6.45 -16.40 3.73
CA ASP A 91 5.43 -16.89 2.79
C ASP A 91 5.39 -16.05 1.51
N TYR A 92 5.55 -14.73 1.64
CA TYR A 92 5.58 -13.81 0.51
C TYR A 92 6.87 -13.95 -0.28
N GLU A 93 8.03 -14.02 0.38
CA GLU A 93 9.33 -14.29 -0.27
C GLU A 93 9.25 -15.59 -1.08
N ARG A 94 8.70 -16.66 -0.49
CA ARG A 94 8.51 -17.94 -1.15
C ARG A 94 7.62 -17.83 -2.39
N LEU A 95 6.50 -17.11 -2.28
CA LEU A 95 5.58 -16.88 -3.40
C LEU A 95 6.27 -16.13 -4.54
N LEU A 96 7.07 -15.10 -4.23
CA LEU A 96 7.83 -14.39 -5.26
C LEU A 96 8.82 -15.31 -5.97
N LEU A 97 9.58 -16.11 -5.22
CA LEU A 97 10.60 -17.03 -5.75
C LEU A 97 10.01 -18.20 -6.54
N SER A 98 8.77 -18.62 -6.26
CA SER A 98 8.11 -19.70 -6.99
C SER A 98 7.32 -19.19 -8.20
N GLN A 99 6.76 -17.98 -8.13
CA GLN A 99 5.90 -17.41 -9.15
C GLN A 99 6.70 -16.73 -10.27
N TYR A 100 7.81 -16.05 -9.95
CA TYR A 100 8.56 -15.28 -10.92
C TYR A 100 9.83 -15.99 -11.35
N GLN A 101 10.01 -16.09 -12.67
CA GLN A 101 11.20 -16.68 -13.28
C GLN A 101 12.35 -15.66 -13.44
N ARG A 102 12.01 -14.36 -13.45
CA ARG A 102 12.94 -13.27 -13.68
C ARG A 102 13.32 -12.58 -12.38
N PRO A 103 14.62 -12.43 -12.06
CA PRO A 103 15.06 -11.78 -10.82
C PRO A 103 14.55 -10.34 -10.71
N GLU A 104 14.32 -9.65 -11.82
CA GLU A 104 13.78 -8.28 -11.85
C GLU A 104 12.36 -8.22 -11.23
N TYR A 105 11.49 -9.18 -11.55
CA TYR A 105 10.14 -9.24 -10.96
C TYR A 105 10.18 -9.62 -9.48
N VAL A 106 11.12 -10.49 -9.08
CA VAL A 106 11.35 -10.79 -7.66
C VAL A 106 11.77 -9.51 -6.93
N ALA A 107 12.79 -8.80 -7.44
CA ALA A 107 13.30 -7.57 -6.86
C ALA A 107 12.20 -6.48 -6.77
N MET A 108 11.38 -6.31 -7.81
CA MET A 108 10.21 -5.42 -7.77
C MET A 108 9.23 -5.83 -6.67
N GLY A 109 8.95 -7.13 -6.49
CA GLY A 109 8.12 -7.63 -5.40
C GLY A 109 8.68 -7.30 -4.01
N ILE A 110 10.01 -7.38 -3.84
CA ILE A 110 10.70 -7.03 -2.59
C ILE A 110 10.66 -5.52 -2.31
N LEU A 111 10.88 -4.69 -3.33
CA LEU A 111 10.75 -3.24 -3.22
C LEU A 111 9.32 -2.83 -2.86
N ALA A 112 8.33 -3.47 -3.47
CA ALA A 112 6.92 -3.24 -3.16
C ALA A 112 6.57 -3.64 -1.72
N ALA A 113 7.06 -4.79 -1.24
CA ALA A 113 6.88 -5.21 0.15
C ALA A 113 7.48 -4.20 1.14
N ALA A 114 8.72 -3.76 0.92
CA ALA A 114 9.34 -2.74 1.78
C ALA A 114 8.56 -1.41 1.78
N HIS A 115 7.93 -1.06 0.66
CA HIS A 115 7.02 0.08 0.59
C HIS A 115 5.73 -0.15 1.39
N TRP A 116 5.11 -1.33 1.27
CA TRP A 116 3.91 -1.67 2.01
C TRP A 116 4.16 -1.79 3.51
N ASP A 117 5.30 -2.31 3.94
CA ASP A 117 5.71 -2.30 5.36
C ASP A 117 5.71 -0.87 5.92
N ARG A 118 6.27 0.09 5.16
CA ARG A 118 6.26 1.51 5.53
C ARG A 118 4.84 2.08 5.58
N LEU A 119 3.99 1.72 4.61
CA LEU A 119 2.58 2.12 4.61
C LEU A 119 1.85 1.58 5.84
N LEU A 120 2.04 0.31 6.20
CA LEU A 120 1.39 -0.32 7.35
C LEU A 120 1.91 0.22 8.69
N ALA A 121 3.20 0.53 8.79
CA ALA A 121 3.81 1.10 9.99
C ALA A 121 3.15 2.43 10.42
N THR A 122 2.54 3.15 9.47
CA THR A 122 1.81 4.39 9.75
C THR A 122 0.65 4.21 10.72
N LEU A 123 0.05 3.01 10.80
CA LEU A 123 -1.03 2.74 11.75
C LEU A 123 -0.55 2.84 13.20
N ASN A 124 0.65 2.33 13.46
CA ASN A 124 1.24 2.26 14.78
C ASN A 124 2.07 3.51 15.14
N GLN A 125 2.34 4.38 14.17
CA GLN A 125 3.07 5.61 14.38
C GLN A 125 2.28 6.58 15.28
N LYS A 126 2.88 6.90 16.44
CA LYS A 126 2.33 7.84 17.43
C LYS A 126 2.55 9.30 17.02
N ASP A 127 3.69 9.57 16.39
CA ASP A 127 4.04 10.91 15.93
C ASP A 127 3.19 11.34 14.73
N ARG A 128 3.04 12.66 14.58
CA ARG A 128 2.34 13.24 13.44
C ARG A 128 3.06 12.87 12.14
N ILE A 129 2.34 12.21 11.23
CA ILE A 129 2.81 11.95 9.87
C ILE A 129 2.73 13.25 9.07
N LEU A 130 3.85 13.64 8.45
CA LEU A 130 3.91 14.82 7.60
C LEU A 130 3.07 14.60 6.33
N SER A 131 2.37 15.64 5.86
CA SER A 131 1.53 15.51 4.66
C SER A 131 2.32 15.11 3.42
N ILE A 132 3.57 15.55 3.28
CA ILE A 132 4.45 15.15 2.17
C ILE A 132 4.79 13.65 2.22
N THR A 133 4.97 13.10 3.42
CA THR A 133 5.20 11.66 3.63
C THR A 133 3.95 10.87 3.27
N ALA A 134 2.77 11.33 3.72
CA ALA A 134 1.51 10.68 3.38
C ALA A 134 1.26 10.69 1.86
N LEU A 135 1.51 11.83 1.21
CA LEU A 135 1.40 11.97 -0.24
C LEU A 135 2.35 11.02 -0.98
N SER A 136 3.62 10.97 -0.57
CA SER A 136 4.62 10.07 -1.14
C SER A 136 4.20 8.60 -0.98
N LEU A 137 3.72 8.19 0.20
CA LEU A 137 3.26 6.82 0.41
C LEU A 137 2.10 6.43 -0.51
N ILE A 138 1.07 7.28 -0.62
CA ILE A 138 -0.10 6.99 -1.46
C ILE A 138 0.25 7.02 -2.95
N THR A 139 0.99 8.03 -3.41
CA THR A 139 1.37 8.15 -4.83
C THR A 139 2.31 7.03 -5.27
N ASN A 140 3.24 6.59 -4.41
CA ASN A 140 4.11 5.44 -4.68
C ASN A 140 3.30 4.14 -4.75
N ASN A 141 2.34 3.92 -3.84
CA ASN A 141 1.47 2.74 -3.86
C ASN A 141 0.65 2.66 -5.17
N ILE A 142 0.15 3.80 -5.63
CA ILE A 142 -0.57 3.91 -6.92
C ILE A 142 0.37 3.60 -8.09
N ALA A 143 1.56 4.20 -8.11
CA ALA A 143 2.54 3.98 -9.19
C ALA A 143 2.99 2.51 -9.26
N ILE A 144 3.22 1.85 -8.12
CA ILE A 144 3.54 0.42 -8.05
C ILE A 144 2.44 -0.41 -8.72
N ASN A 145 1.17 -0.16 -8.36
CA ASN A 145 0.03 -0.90 -8.92
C ASN A 145 -0.15 -0.62 -10.42
N GLN A 146 0.00 0.64 -10.85
CA GLN A 146 -0.08 1.00 -12.26
C GLN A 146 1.06 0.39 -13.08
N CYS A 147 2.27 0.30 -12.53
CA CYS A 147 3.38 -0.35 -13.20
C CYS A 147 3.09 -1.83 -13.44
N TYR A 148 2.67 -2.57 -12.40
CA TYR A 148 2.29 -3.98 -12.57
C TYR A 148 1.16 -4.15 -13.57
N TYR A 149 0.12 -3.32 -13.52
CA TYR A 149 -0.96 -3.35 -14.50
C TYR A 149 -0.46 -3.12 -15.93
N SER A 150 0.49 -2.19 -16.12
CA SER A 150 1.08 -1.89 -17.43
C SER A 150 1.93 -3.07 -17.94
N LEU A 151 2.75 -3.66 -17.07
CA LEU A 151 3.57 -4.82 -17.39
C LEU A 151 2.72 -6.05 -17.71
N GLN A 152 1.57 -6.22 -17.06
CA GLN A 152 0.62 -7.29 -17.34
C GLN A 152 0.00 -7.23 -18.75
N GLN A 153 -0.01 -6.05 -19.39
CA GLN A 153 -0.43 -5.91 -20.78
C GLN A 153 0.60 -6.49 -21.76
N VAL A 154 1.86 -6.58 -21.35
CA VAL A 154 2.98 -7.08 -22.16
C VAL A 154 3.28 -8.54 -21.80
N ASP A 155 3.25 -8.88 -20.52
CA ASP A 155 3.40 -10.24 -19.98
C ASP A 155 2.11 -10.64 -19.25
N ASN A 156 1.24 -11.35 -19.95
CA ASN A 156 -0.05 -11.80 -19.40
C ASN A 156 0.08 -12.89 -18.32
N THR A 157 1.28 -13.45 -18.13
CA THR A 157 1.56 -14.43 -17.08
C THR A 157 2.00 -13.78 -15.77
N LEU A 158 2.35 -12.49 -15.82
CA LEU A 158 2.70 -11.71 -14.64
C LEU A 158 1.50 -11.57 -13.71
N ILE A 159 1.62 -12.04 -12.48
CA ILE A 159 0.63 -11.84 -11.42
C ILE A 159 1.07 -10.68 -10.56
N SER A 160 0.18 -9.75 -10.20
CA SER A 160 0.54 -8.63 -9.33
C SER A 160 0.84 -9.13 -7.90
N PRO A 161 1.97 -8.72 -7.29
CA PRO A 161 2.38 -9.22 -5.98
C PRO A 161 1.50 -8.69 -4.84
N ILE A 162 0.69 -7.65 -5.07
CA ILE A 162 -0.20 -7.10 -4.04
C ILE A 162 -1.19 -8.15 -3.52
N LEU A 163 -1.63 -9.05 -4.39
CA LEU A 163 -2.56 -10.14 -4.06
C LEU A 163 -1.91 -11.19 -3.15
N ASN A 164 -0.60 -11.37 -3.28
CA ASN A 164 0.18 -12.30 -2.45
C ASN A 164 0.58 -11.66 -1.12
N TYR A 165 0.84 -10.35 -1.11
CA TYR A 165 1.22 -9.63 0.10
C TYR A 165 0.03 -9.39 1.02
N PHE A 166 -1.12 -8.95 0.50
CA PHE A 166 -2.36 -8.77 1.26
C PHE A 166 -3.34 -9.92 0.97
N ASN A 167 -2.95 -11.13 1.35
CA ASN A 167 -3.62 -12.38 0.96
C ASN A 167 -4.69 -12.87 1.95
N THR A 168 -5.03 -12.07 2.96
CA THR A 168 -6.11 -12.35 3.91
C THR A 168 -7.02 -11.15 4.09
N ASP A 169 -8.29 -11.39 4.46
CA ASP A 169 -9.25 -10.31 4.75
C ASP A 169 -8.73 -9.36 5.84
N GLN A 170 -8.07 -9.90 6.86
CA GLN A 170 -7.46 -9.09 7.92
C GLN A 170 -6.38 -8.15 7.36
N GLN A 171 -5.53 -8.64 6.45
CA GLN A 171 -4.48 -7.83 5.83
C GLN A 171 -5.07 -6.75 4.91
N LEU A 172 -6.15 -7.07 4.18
CA LEU A 172 -6.88 -6.08 3.38
C LEU A 172 -7.49 -4.99 4.26
N VAL A 173 -8.15 -5.35 5.37
CA VAL A 173 -8.70 -4.37 6.32
C VAL A 173 -7.59 -3.49 6.92
N ILE A 174 -6.43 -4.07 7.23
CA ILE A 174 -5.28 -3.33 7.75
C ILE A 174 -4.74 -2.34 6.70
N LYS A 175 -4.61 -2.79 5.44
CA LYS A 175 -4.22 -1.94 4.31
C LYS A 175 -5.20 -0.77 4.14
N ASP A 176 -6.50 -1.04 4.10
CA ASP A 176 -7.54 -0.03 3.90
C ASP A 176 -7.51 1.02 5.00
N LYS A 177 -7.34 0.60 6.28
CA LYS A 177 -7.21 1.53 7.41
C LYS A 177 -5.97 2.42 7.29
N ALA A 178 -4.84 1.85 6.85
CA ALA A 178 -3.61 2.61 6.67
C ALA A 178 -3.78 3.64 5.54
N GLU A 179 -4.35 3.23 4.41
CA GLU A 179 -4.64 4.13 3.29
C GLU A 179 -5.64 5.23 3.70
N GLU A 180 -6.72 4.91 4.40
CA GLU A 180 -7.70 5.88 4.88
C GLU A 180 -7.08 6.92 5.83
N LYS A 181 -6.21 6.47 6.76
CA LYS A 181 -5.47 7.37 7.66
C LYS A 181 -4.61 8.37 6.86
N LEU A 182 -3.92 7.92 5.82
CA LEU A 182 -3.07 8.76 4.99
C LEU A 182 -3.88 9.70 4.10
N LEU A 183 -5.00 9.21 3.54
CA LEU A 183 -5.92 10.03 2.74
C LEU A 183 -6.53 11.16 3.57
N ALA A 184 -6.90 10.91 4.83
CA ALA A 184 -7.39 11.97 5.72
C ALA A 184 -6.34 13.08 5.95
N ILE A 185 -5.06 12.71 6.05
CA ILE A 185 -3.94 13.68 6.14
C ILE A 185 -3.79 14.47 4.83
N ILE A 186 -3.89 13.78 3.67
CA ILE A 186 -3.79 14.42 2.36
C ILE A 186 -4.96 15.38 2.11
N ALA A 187 -6.18 15.03 2.56
CA ALA A 187 -7.38 15.85 2.37
C ALA A 187 -7.26 17.26 2.99
N THR A 188 -6.41 17.39 4.01
CA THR A 188 -6.15 18.65 4.72
C THR A 188 -4.81 19.29 4.31
N SER A 189 -4.13 18.71 3.31
CA SER A 189 -2.82 19.16 2.87
C SER A 189 -2.92 20.34 1.90
N PRO A 190 -1.99 21.32 1.98
CA PRO A 190 -1.86 22.36 0.97
C PRO A 190 -1.17 21.87 -0.32
N PHE A 191 -0.60 20.65 -0.32
CA PHE A 191 0.15 20.13 -1.47
C PHE A 191 -0.79 19.64 -2.58
N THR A 192 -0.44 19.97 -3.82
CA THR A 192 -1.10 19.39 -5.00
C THR A 192 -0.65 17.95 -5.18
N ILE A 193 -1.60 17.06 -5.49
CA ILE A 193 -1.31 15.68 -5.83
C ILE A 193 -0.82 15.62 -7.28
N THR A 194 0.43 15.22 -7.47
CA THR A 194 1.01 14.95 -8.79
C THR A 194 1.32 13.47 -8.92
N PHE A 195 0.86 12.86 -10.01
CA PHE A 195 1.16 11.46 -10.32
C PHE A 195 2.31 11.39 -11.31
N GLU A 196 3.18 10.40 -11.16
CA GLU A 196 4.25 10.17 -12.13
C GLU A 196 3.68 9.75 -13.48
N PRO A 197 4.13 10.34 -14.59
CA PRO A 197 3.70 9.93 -15.93
C PRO A 197 4.20 8.53 -16.29
N GLN A 198 5.33 8.10 -15.72
CA GLN A 198 5.93 6.79 -15.92
C GLN A 198 5.90 6.00 -14.61
N PRO A 199 4.83 5.23 -14.32
CA PRO A 199 4.65 4.57 -13.03
C PRO A 199 5.76 3.57 -12.71
N CYS A 200 6.34 2.92 -13.73
CA CYS A 200 7.43 1.95 -13.53
C CYS A 200 8.75 2.59 -13.10
N GLN A 201 9.02 3.85 -13.46
CA GLN A 201 10.20 4.58 -12.98
C GLN A 201 10.23 4.67 -11.45
N ARG A 202 9.07 4.50 -10.78
CA ARG A 202 9.01 4.44 -9.33
C ARG A 202 9.86 3.30 -8.75
N PHE A 203 9.95 2.15 -9.42
CA PHE A 203 10.79 1.05 -8.96
C PHE A 203 12.28 1.37 -9.00
N THR A 204 12.72 2.14 -9.99
CA THR A 204 14.09 2.68 -10.07
C THR A 204 14.38 3.54 -8.83
N LEU A 205 13.49 4.49 -8.50
CA LEU A 205 13.67 5.37 -7.33
C LEU A 205 13.64 4.61 -5.99
N LEU A 206 12.79 3.57 -5.89
CA LEU A 206 12.75 2.69 -4.72
C LEU A 206 14.04 1.88 -4.58
N ALA A 207 14.59 1.39 -5.69
CA ALA A 207 15.85 0.66 -5.73
C ALA A 207 17.02 1.54 -5.33
N GLU A 208 17.14 2.74 -5.93
CA GLU A 208 18.14 3.75 -5.58
C GLU A 208 18.11 4.10 -4.08
N SER A 209 16.91 4.32 -3.54
CA SER A 209 16.74 4.58 -2.11
C SER A 209 17.17 3.39 -1.23
N MET A 210 16.97 2.15 -1.68
CA MET A 210 17.31 0.95 -0.91
C MET A 210 18.82 0.66 -0.97
N LEU A 211 19.42 0.80 -2.14
CA LEU A 211 20.85 0.58 -2.40
C LEU A 211 21.72 1.78 -2.00
N GLN A 212 21.10 2.93 -1.71
CA GLN A 212 21.78 4.20 -1.42
C GLN A 212 22.70 4.64 -2.57
N THR A 213 22.22 4.49 -3.80
CA THR A 213 22.94 4.80 -5.04
C THR A 213 22.03 5.50 -6.04
N THR A 214 22.59 6.03 -7.12
CA THR A 214 21.84 6.59 -8.25
C THR A 214 22.17 5.78 -9.50
N PHE A 215 21.15 5.33 -10.21
CA PHE A 215 21.31 4.60 -11.45
C PHE A 215 21.53 5.57 -12.60
N ILE A 216 22.42 5.21 -13.51
CA ILE A 216 22.58 5.94 -14.77
C ILE A 216 21.44 5.47 -15.70
N PRO A 217 20.58 6.36 -16.21
CA PRO A 217 19.53 5.99 -17.17
C PRO A 217 20.16 5.30 -18.38
N GLN A 218 19.58 4.16 -18.79
CA GLN A 218 19.99 3.46 -20.01
C GLN A 218 19.42 4.14 -21.25
#